data_AF-A0A8C4KG82-F1
#
_entry.id   AF-A0A8C4KG82-F1
#
_cell.length_a   1.000
_cell.length_b   1.000
_cell.length_c   1.000
_cell.angle_alpha   90.00
_cell.angle_beta   90.00
_cell.angle_gamma   90.00
#
_symmetry.space_group_name_H-M   'P 1'
#
loop_
_entity.id
_entity.type
_entity.pdbx_description
1 polymer ?
#
loop_
_entity_poly.entity_id
_entity_poly.type
_entity_poly.pdbx_seq_one_letter_code
_entity_poly.pdbx_strand_id
1 'polypeptide(L)'
;MKLYNSTTKMCRKTVLGPTYGSPLEKMQILPTTNPADPQKHYLAYVTKDKVGVQILPVDGNPHKSCAFICHPDGVAELATSYDGRYVFTAGGDDRTVMKWEVNLPALEAAVALGGQDLVPFYNLLDGGRDGEFFRELEDYFYYAQLRGHSIDTMETRQVSTHIPLEEIPFVMRAMGFYPSEEKIEDMINEVKFSEYADTGKQVTEINLGDFIKLYINHRPAFGLSMKKIQRAFQVLGYDNENGEKVIDRGDLLLLLQRRGEHMTEEELAACLTTLLGMNPEGGTAEPGTCDTSGAAALLEEIPEEITAEMFTANILGLPIPEPEKNRTEKRDESLIHEGSEL
;
A
#
# COMPACT_ATOMS: atom_id res chain seq x y z
N MET A 1 5.44 7.71 2.53
CA MET A 1 5.76 8.95 3.26
C MET A 1 4.48 9.75 3.42
N LYS A 2 4.27 10.44 4.56
CA LYS A 2 3.10 11.29 4.78
C LYS A 2 3.55 12.74 4.97
N LEU A 3 2.88 13.68 4.31
CA LEU A 3 3.08 15.11 4.48
C LEU A 3 2.02 15.63 5.45
N TYR A 4 2.44 16.20 6.58
CA TYR A 4 1.54 16.75 7.57
C TYR A 4 1.57 18.27 7.56
N ASN A 5 0.41 18.90 7.75
CA ASN A 5 0.34 20.32 8.00
C ASN A 5 0.90 20.63 9.41
N SER A 6 1.86 21.55 9.50
CA SER A 6 2.49 21.92 10.77
C SER A 6 1.51 22.53 11.77
N THR A 7 0.48 23.25 11.28
CA THR A 7 -0.54 23.95 12.07
C THR A 7 -1.70 23.02 12.42
N THR A 8 -2.35 22.42 11.41
CA THR A 8 -3.58 21.63 11.64
C THR A 8 -3.30 20.19 12.06
N LYS A 9 -2.06 19.70 11.92
CA LYS A 9 -1.65 18.29 12.11
C LYS A 9 -2.37 17.28 11.23
N MET A 10 -3.20 17.75 10.29
CA MET A 10 -3.87 16.90 9.31
C MET A 10 -2.85 16.35 8.30
N CYS A 11 -3.05 15.09 7.89
CA CYS A 11 -2.37 14.52 6.74
C CYS A 11 -2.83 15.28 5.49
N ARG A 12 -1.90 15.90 4.78
CA ARG A 12 -2.18 16.60 3.52
C ARG A 12 -2.02 15.69 2.31
N LYS A 13 -1.08 14.75 2.39
CA LYS A 13 -0.74 13.89 1.27
C LYS A 13 -0.06 12.63 1.77
N THR A 14 -0.52 11.48 1.29
CA THR A 14 0.22 10.22 1.41
C THR A 14 0.84 9.89 0.07
N VAL A 15 2.10 9.52 0.07
CA VAL A 15 2.86 9.24 -1.15
C VAL A 15 3.64 7.95 -0.97
N LEU A 16 3.67 7.11 -1.99
CA LEU A 16 4.51 5.92 -1.99
C LEU A 16 5.98 6.36 -1.91
N GLY A 17 6.67 5.90 -0.86
CA GLY A 17 8.09 6.20 -0.67
C GLY A 17 8.96 5.19 -1.42
N PRO A 18 10.25 5.51 -1.62
CA PRO A 18 11.21 4.61 -2.26
C PRO A 18 11.48 3.38 -1.37
N THR A 19 10.67 2.35 -1.57
CA THR A 19 10.69 1.13 -0.76
C THR A 19 11.29 0.01 -1.61
N TYR A 20 12.62 -0.01 -1.72
CA TYR A 20 13.38 -0.99 -2.51
C TYR A 20 13.47 -2.36 -1.80
N GLY A 21 12.30 -2.94 -1.51
CA GLY A 21 12.13 -4.23 -0.84
C GLY A 21 12.17 -4.19 0.69
N SER A 22 12.49 -3.05 1.30
CA SER A 22 12.48 -2.88 2.76
C SER A 22 11.98 -1.49 3.17
N PRO A 23 11.41 -1.32 4.38
CA PRO A 23 10.99 -0.02 4.89
C PRO A 23 12.16 0.97 4.99
N LEU A 24 11.83 2.26 4.95
CA LEU A 24 12.79 3.32 5.23
C LEU A 24 13.13 3.33 6.73
N GLU A 25 14.43 3.39 7.04
CA GLU A 25 14.92 3.43 8.42
C GLU A 25 15.41 4.83 8.79
N LYS A 26 16.14 5.48 7.88
CA LYS A 26 16.69 6.83 8.10
C LYS A 26 16.55 7.67 6.86
N MET A 27 16.37 8.98 7.07
CA MET A 27 16.27 9.96 6.00
C MET A 27 16.90 11.29 6.45
N GLN A 28 17.59 11.96 5.53
CA GLN A 28 18.26 13.23 5.79
C GLN A 28 18.16 14.12 4.55
N ILE A 29 17.70 15.36 4.74
CA ILE A 29 17.65 16.34 3.64
C ILE A 29 19.09 16.73 3.30
N LEU A 30 19.44 16.64 2.02
CA LEU A 30 20.74 17.10 1.53
C LEU A 30 20.83 18.62 1.66
N PRO A 31 21.92 19.15 2.22
CA PRO A 31 22.16 20.59 2.26
C PRO A 31 22.10 21.19 0.85
N THR A 32 21.24 22.17 0.64
CA THR A 32 21.04 22.78 -0.69
C THR A 32 22.31 23.50 -1.13
N THR A 33 22.95 23.02 -2.20
CA THR A 33 24.11 23.69 -2.81
C THR A 33 23.76 24.49 -4.07
N ASN A 34 22.54 24.36 -4.61
CA ASN A 34 22.16 25.02 -5.85
C ASN A 34 21.32 26.29 -5.60
N PRO A 35 21.87 27.51 -5.79
CA PRO A 35 21.12 28.77 -5.66
C PRO A 35 20.15 29.03 -6.82
N ALA A 36 20.18 28.24 -7.90
CA ALA A 36 19.38 28.47 -9.10
C ALA A 36 17.91 27.99 -8.98
N ASP A 37 17.63 26.99 -8.14
CA ASP A 37 16.27 26.48 -7.91
C ASP A 37 16.07 26.22 -6.40
N PRO A 38 15.62 27.23 -5.64
CA PRO A 38 15.49 27.13 -4.20
C PRO A 38 14.35 26.21 -3.74
N GLN A 39 13.49 25.72 -4.64
CA GLN A 39 12.39 24.82 -4.29
C GLN A 39 12.73 23.34 -4.48
N LYS A 40 13.77 23.01 -5.25
CA LYS A 40 14.23 21.65 -5.41
C LYS A 40 15.13 21.24 -4.27
N HIS A 41 14.64 20.31 -3.47
CA HIS A 41 15.42 19.67 -2.41
C HIS A 41 15.62 18.19 -2.74
N TYR A 42 16.64 17.61 -2.13
CA TYR A 42 16.96 16.21 -2.27
C TYR A 42 17.02 15.57 -0.89
N LEU A 43 16.57 14.34 -0.80
CA LEU A 43 16.52 13.56 0.43
C LEU A 43 17.41 12.34 0.25
N ALA A 44 18.47 12.23 1.03
CA ALA A 44 19.18 10.97 1.18
C ALA A 44 18.40 10.07 2.14
N TYR A 45 18.33 8.79 1.85
CA TYR A 45 17.65 7.83 2.71
C TYR A 45 18.36 6.49 2.72
N VAL A 46 18.04 5.71 3.74
CA VAL A 46 18.54 4.36 3.95
C VAL A 46 17.36 3.46 4.29
N THR A 47 17.32 2.30 3.65
CA THR A 47 16.46 1.17 4.04
C THR A 47 17.30 0.15 4.82
N LYS A 48 16.82 -1.09 5.00
CA LYS A 48 17.59 -2.14 5.69
C LYS A 48 19.02 -2.30 5.15
N ASP A 49 19.17 -2.34 3.82
CA ASP A 49 20.43 -2.72 3.14
C ASP A 49 20.85 -1.75 2.02
N LYS A 50 20.03 -0.76 1.71
CA LYS A 50 20.23 0.15 0.58
C LYS A 50 20.31 1.59 1.01
N VAL A 51 21.09 2.36 0.26
CA VAL A 51 21.20 3.81 0.36
C VAL A 51 20.69 4.41 -0.94
N GLY A 52 19.99 5.53 -0.84
CA GLY A 52 19.39 6.16 -2.00
C GLY A 52 19.20 7.66 -1.85
N VAL A 53 18.80 8.27 -2.96
CA VAL A 53 18.44 9.70 -3.02
C VAL A 53 17.06 9.83 -3.68
N GLN A 54 16.25 10.76 -3.17
CA GLN A 54 14.90 11.08 -3.62
C GLN A 54 14.79 12.58 -3.91
N ILE A 55 14.19 12.94 -5.04
CA ILE A 55 13.85 14.34 -5.36
C ILE A 55 12.60 14.76 -4.57
N LEU A 56 12.63 15.95 -3.98
CA LEU A 56 11.51 16.61 -3.33
C LEU A 56 10.96 17.75 -4.20
N PRO A 57 9.64 18.03 -4.16
CA PRO A 57 8.61 17.36 -3.36
C PRO A 57 8.30 15.94 -3.87
N VAL A 58 7.91 15.06 -2.95
CA VAL A 58 7.54 13.68 -3.27
C VAL A 58 6.17 13.66 -3.94
N ASP A 59 6.04 12.97 -5.06
CA ASP A 59 4.81 12.85 -5.84
C ASP A 59 4.43 11.40 -6.19
N GLY A 60 5.26 10.44 -5.78
CA GLY A 60 5.03 9.00 -6.01
C GLY A 60 5.66 8.50 -7.31
N ASN A 61 6.33 9.37 -8.08
CA ASN A 61 7.03 8.96 -9.28
C ASN A 61 8.25 8.10 -8.90
N PRO A 62 8.32 6.82 -9.33
CA PRO A 62 9.41 5.92 -8.98
C PRO A 62 10.77 6.40 -9.54
N HIS A 63 10.77 7.10 -10.68
CA HIS A 63 11.98 7.61 -11.32
C HIS A 63 12.60 8.81 -10.60
N LYS A 64 11.89 9.44 -9.65
CA LYS A 64 12.45 10.47 -8.77
C LYS A 64 13.28 9.92 -7.63
N SER A 65 13.49 8.61 -7.61
CA SER A 65 14.25 7.91 -6.60
C SER A 65 15.27 6.97 -7.23
N CYS A 66 16.41 6.82 -6.59
CA CYS A 66 17.36 5.75 -6.87
C CYS A 66 17.88 5.17 -5.57
N ALA A 67 18.28 3.90 -5.61
CA ALA A 67 18.91 3.21 -4.48
C ALA A 67 19.97 2.21 -4.97
N PHE A 68 21.00 2.02 -4.14
CA PHE A 68 22.05 1.03 -4.32
C PHE A 68 22.22 0.22 -3.05
N ILE A 69 22.60 -1.05 -3.21
CA ILE A 69 22.97 -1.91 -2.07
C ILE A 69 24.24 -1.36 -1.46
N CYS A 70 24.20 -1.10 -0.15
CA CYS A 70 25.33 -0.60 0.61
C CYS A 70 25.83 -1.65 1.61
N HIS A 71 24.99 -2.06 2.55
CA HIS A 71 25.37 -3.01 3.61
C HIS A 71 24.38 -4.17 3.65
N PRO A 72 24.71 -5.36 3.11
CA PRO A 72 23.80 -6.50 3.04
C PRO A 72 23.25 -6.96 4.40
N ASP A 73 24.06 -6.84 5.45
CA ASP A 73 23.71 -7.27 6.81
C ASP A 73 22.93 -6.21 7.61
N GLY A 74 22.88 -4.98 7.13
CA GLY A 74 22.15 -3.91 7.81
C GLY A 74 22.92 -2.60 7.89
N VAL A 75 22.24 -1.49 7.61
CA VAL A 75 22.79 -0.15 7.79
C VAL A 75 22.51 0.35 9.22
N ALA A 76 23.55 0.76 9.94
CA ALA A 76 23.42 1.31 11.28
C ALA A 76 23.22 2.82 11.28
N GLU A 77 23.90 3.57 10.40
CA GLU A 77 23.87 5.04 10.40
C GLU A 77 24.02 5.64 9.00
N LEU A 78 23.42 6.83 8.84
CA LEU A 78 23.47 7.66 7.64
C LEU A 78 23.94 9.06 8.01
N ALA A 79 24.95 9.59 7.30
CA ALA A 79 25.38 10.97 7.45
C ALA A 79 25.67 11.61 6.08
N THR A 80 25.34 12.89 5.94
CA THR A 80 25.62 13.66 4.72
C THR A 80 26.78 14.62 4.95
N SER A 81 27.56 14.88 3.91
CA SER A 81 28.55 15.95 3.94
C SER A 81 27.86 17.32 4.02
N TYR A 82 28.56 18.31 4.57
CA TYR A 82 28.05 19.68 4.69
C TYR A 82 27.63 20.30 3.36
N ASP A 83 28.28 19.91 2.26
CA ASP A 83 27.98 20.35 0.89
C ASP A 83 26.99 19.44 0.15
N GLY A 84 26.47 18.38 0.78
CA GLY A 84 25.54 17.43 0.18
C GLY A 84 26.08 16.60 -0.99
N ARG A 85 27.39 16.71 -1.30
CA ARG A 85 28.02 15.97 -2.41
C ARG A 85 28.30 14.52 -2.06
N TYR A 86 28.44 14.22 -0.76
CA TYR A 86 28.75 12.89 -0.29
C TYR A 86 27.75 12.41 0.75
N VAL A 87 27.45 11.12 0.69
CA VAL A 87 26.68 10.40 1.69
C VAL A 87 27.58 9.32 2.28
N PHE A 88 27.53 9.14 3.58
CA PHE A 88 28.26 8.13 4.31
C PHE A 88 27.27 7.16 4.95
N THR A 89 27.53 5.88 4.77
CA THR A 89 26.77 4.80 5.42
C THR A 89 27.72 3.98 6.28
N ALA A 90 27.28 3.62 7.48
CA ALA A 90 27.99 2.70 8.35
C ALA A 90 27.19 1.41 8.48
N GLY A 91 27.82 0.27 8.21
CA GLY A 91 27.23 -1.03 8.48
C GLY A 91 27.44 -1.43 9.93
N GLY A 92 26.42 -2.03 10.53
CA GLY A 92 26.47 -2.45 11.93
C GLY A 92 27.40 -3.65 12.12
N ASP A 93 26.98 -4.78 11.55
CA ASP A 93 27.68 -6.06 11.74
C ASP A 93 28.89 -6.22 10.83
N ASP A 94 28.86 -5.63 9.63
CA ASP A 94 29.98 -5.67 8.68
C ASP A 94 31.16 -4.76 9.09
N ARG A 95 30.93 -3.84 10.04
CA ARG A 95 31.91 -2.87 10.59
C ARG A 95 32.60 -2.04 9.50
N THR A 96 31.94 -1.79 8.38
CA THR A 96 32.46 -0.99 7.27
C THR A 96 31.77 0.37 7.21
N VAL A 97 32.48 1.34 6.65
CA VAL A 97 31.91 2.65 6.30
C VAL A 97 32.10 2.86 4.82
N MET A 98 31.00 3.10 4.11
CA MET A 98 31.03 3.40 2.69
C MET A 98 30.77 4.89 2.44
N LYS A 99 31.48 5.43 1.45
CA LYS A 99 31.34 6.80 0.97
C LYS A 99 30.72 6.77 -0.43
N TRP A 100 29.66 7.52 -0.61
CA TRP A 100 28.89 7.61 -1.85
C TRP A 100 28.98 9.03 -2.39
N GLU A 101 29.22 9.18 -3.70
CA GLU A 101 29.14 10.46 -4.39
C GLU A 101 27.73 10.65 -4.96
N VAL A 102 27.13 11.80 -4.68
CA VAL A 102 25.77 12.13 -5.09
C VAL A 102 25.79 12.75 -6.48
N ASN A 103 25.22 12.06 -7.46
CA ASN A 103 25.06 12.55 -8.83
C ASN A 103 23.61 12.94 -9.11
N LEU A 104 23.27 14.20 -8.81
CA LEU A 104 21.92 14.75 -9.03
C LEU A 104 21.54 14.83 -10.52
N PRO A 105 22.42 15.25 -11.45
CA PRO A 105 22.09 15.27 -12.88
C PRO A 105 21.69 13.90 -13.44
N ALA A 106 22.30 12.82 -12.96
CA ALA A 106 21.94 11.47 -13.37
C ALA A 106 20.51 11.10 -12.92
N LEU A 107 20.11 11.51 -11.71
CA LEU A 107 18.75 11.31 -11.21
C LEU A 107 17.74 12.14 -12.00
N GLU A 108 18.05 13.40 -12.31
CA GLU A 108 17.19 14.25 -13.15
C GLU A 108 17.03 13.69 -14.57
N ALA A 109 18.10 13.15 -15.16
CA ALA A 109 18.04 12.47 -16.46
C ALA A 109 17.14 11.22 -16.40
N ALA A 110 17.20 10.44 -15.30
CA ALA A 110 16.32 9.29 -15.11
C ALA A 110 14.83 9.70 -15.07
N VAL A 111 14.51 10.82 -14.41
CA VAL A 111 13.15 11.38 -14.40
C VAL A 111 12.69 11.76 -15.80
N ALA A 112 13.55 12.41 -16.59
CA ALA A 112 13.23 12.80 -17.95
C ALA A 112 12.99 11.59 -18.89
N LEU A 113 13.75 10.50 -18.69
CA LEU A 113 13.60 9.26 -19.45
C LEU A 113 12.42 8.39 -18.98
N GLY A 114 11.97 8.55 -17.74
CA GLY A 114 10.85 7.82 -17.14
C GLY A 114 9.48 8.13 -17.72
N GLY A 115 9.39 9.12 -18.61
CA GLY A 115 8.14 9.57 -19.22
C GLY A 115 7.45 10.68 -18.42
N GLN A 116 6.37 11.21 -18.99
CA GLN A 116 5.61 12.32 -18.44
C GLN A 116 4.26 11.85 -17.88
N ASP A 117 3.72 12.62 -16.93
CA ASP A 117 2.40 12.45 -16.32
C ASP A 117 2.16 11.06 -15.72
N LEU A 118 1.28 10.27 -16.34
CA LEU A 118 0.82 8.97 -15.82
C LEU A 118 1.71 7.80 -16.21
N VAL A 119 2.60 7.98 -17.18
CA VAL A 119 3.47 6.91 -17.71
C VAL A 119 4.29 6.22 -16.59
N PRO A 120 4.95 6.96 -15.68
CA PRO A 120 5.66 6.33 -14.57
C PRO A 120 4.78 5.48 -13.64
N PHE A 121 3.52 5.87 -13.49
CA PHE A 121 2.58 5.23 -12.57
C PHE A 121 2.00 3.95 -13.15
N TYR A 122 1.79 3.89 -14.46
CA TYR A 122 1.34 2.65 -15.10
C TYR A 122 2.35 1.50 -14.91
N ASN A 123 3.65 1.80 -14.89
CA ASN A 123 4.69 0.78 -14.63
C ASN A 123 4.64 0.20 -13.22
N LEU A 124 3.94 0.85 -12.28
CA LEU A 124 3.74 0.36 -10.92
C LEU A 124 2.48 -0.50 -10.77
N LEU A 125 1.64 -0.57 -11.81
CA LEU A 125 0.49 -1.45 -11.85
C LEU A 125 0.93 -2.84 -12.33
N ASP A 126 0.32 -3.87 -11.76
CA ASP A 126 0.58 -5.26 -12.13
C ASP A 126 0.11 -5.48 -13.59
N GLY A 127 1.05 -5.75 -14.49
CA GLY A 127 0.78 -5.88 -15.94
C GLY A 127 0.83 -4.57 -16.74
N GLY A 128 1.09 -3.43 -16.11
CA GLY A 128 1.25 -2.15 -16.80
C GLY A 128 -0.07 -1.55 -17.32
N ARG A 129 0.04 -0.60 -18.25
CA ARG A 129 -1.11 0.07 -18.88
C ARG A 129 -2.02 -0.89 -19.66
N ASP A 130 -1.43 -1.87 -20.34
CA ASP A 130 -2.17 -2.82 -21.19
C ASP A 130 -2.48 -4.13 -20.44
N GLY A 131 -2.30 -4.16 -19.12
CA GLY A 131 -2.51 -5.31 -18.26
C GLY A 131 -3.99 -5.58 -17.97
N GLU A 132 -4.29 -6.80 -17.52
CA GLU A 132 -5.67 -7.19 -17.15
C GLU A 132 -6.18 -6.34 -15.99
N PHE A 133 -5.33 -6.10 -15.00
CA PHE A 133 -5.63 -5.28 -13.83
C PHE A 133 -6.05 -3.84 -14.19
N PHE A 134 -5.43 -3.25 -15.22
CA PHE A 134 -5.80 -1.91 -15.65
C PHE A 134 -7.19 -1.89 -16.31
N ARG A 135 -7.52 -2.93 -17.10
CA ARG A 135 -8.86 -3.08 -17.70
C ARG A 135 -9.93 -3.27 -16.62
N GLU A 136 -9.66 -4.09 -15.61
CA GLU A 136 -10.55 -4.24 -14.45
C GLU A 136 -10.75 -2.92 -13.71
N LEU A 137 -9.67 -2.13 -13.54
CA LEU A 137 -9.74 -0.80 -12.94
C LEU A 137 -10.65 0.14 -13.74
N GLU A 138 -10.52 0.15 -15.07
CA GLU A 138 -11.42 0.91 -15.95
C GLU A 138 -12.87 0.45 -15.77
N ASP A 139 -13.13 -0.86 -15.77
CA ASP A 139 -14.48 -1.43 -15.60
C ASP A 139 -15.10 -1.04 -14.24
N TYR A 140 -14.34 -1.09 -13.14
CA TYR A 140 -14.82 -0.65 -11.83
C TYR A 140 -15.07 0.85 -11.77
N PHE A 141 -14.23 1.66 -12.43
CA PHE A 141 -14.43 3.10 -12.52
C PHE A 141 -15.72 3.42 -13.29
N TYR A 142 -15.98 2.73 -14.40
CA TYR A 142 -17.25 2.83 -15.13
C TYR A 142 -18.44 2.36 -14.29
N TYR A 143 -18.29 1.28 -13.54
CA TYR A 143 -19.35 0.79 -12.66
C TYR A 143 -19.68 1.80 -11.55
N ALA A 144 -18.67 2.43 -10.93
CA ALA A 144 -18.87 3.48 -9.93
C ALA A 144 -19.65 4.69 -10.51
N GLN A 145 -19.42 5.04 -11.78
CA GLN A 145 -20.22 6.08 -12.45
C GLN A 145 -21.69 5.68 -12.58
N LEU A 146 -21.97 4.43 -12.92
CA LEU A 146 -23.34 3.92 -13.03
C LEU A 146 -24.05 3.92 -11.67
N ARG A 147 -23.35 3.47 -10.63
CA ARG A 147 -23.84 3.41 -9.26
C ARG A 147 -24.19 4.79 -8.70
N GLY A 148 -23.37 5.81 -8.99
CA GLY A 148 -23.64 7.20 -8.60
C GLY A 148 -24.93 7.79 -9.18
N HIS A 149 -25.44 7.24 -10.30
CA HIS A 149 -26.71 7.66 -10.91
C HIS A 149 -27.91 6.79 -10.45
N SER A 150 -27.73 5.94 -9.44
CA SER A 150 -28.66 4.88 -9.02
C SER A 150 -28.88 3.79 -10.09
N ILE A 151 -28.78 2.54 -9.66
CA ILE A 151 -28.87 1.34 -10.52
C ILE A 151 -30.26 1.22 -11.16
N ASP A 152 -31.29 1.75 -10.50
CA ASP A 152 -32.70 1.64 -10.88
C ASP A 152 -33.20 2.79 -11.77
N THR A 153 -32.35 3.74 -12.15
CA THR A 153 -32.79 4.85 -13.00
C THR A 153 -33.02 4.42 -14.44
N MET A 154 -34.17 4.83 -14.99
CA MET A 154 -34.55 4.66 -16.39
C MET A 154 -34.13 5.85 -17.27
N GLU A 155 -33.38 6.80 -16.71
CA GLU A 155 -32.89 7.98 -17.40
C GLU A 155 -31.65 7.64 -18.26
N THR A 156 -31.38 8.47 -19.27
CA THR A 156 -30.18 8.32 -20.09
C THR A 156 -28.94 8.61 -19.24
N ARG A 157 -28.17 7.56 -18.97
CA ARG A 157 -26.93 7.65 -18.20
C ARG A 157 -25.92 8.54 -18.91
N GLN A 158 -25.40 9.53 -18.19
CA GLN A 158 -24.31 10.38 -18.67
C GLN A 158 -22.99 9.73 -18.30
N VAL A 159 -22.21 9.34 -19.31
CA VAL A 159 -20.85 8.85 -19.08
C VAL A 159 -19.94 10.06 -18.88
N SER A 160 -19.45 10.23 -17.66
CA SER A 160 -18.43 11.22 -17.33
C SER A 160 -17.04 10.59 -17.45
N THR A 161 -15.99 11.38 -17.29
CA THR A 161 -14.61 10.90 -17.05
C THR A 161 -14.23 10.95 -15.57
N HIS A 162 -15.19 11.29 -14.71
CA HIS A 162 -14.99 11.51 -13.28
C HIS A 162 -15.96 10.65 -12.46
N ILE A 163 -15.58 10.38 -11.21
CA ILE A 163 -16.43 9.78 -10.18
C ILE A 163 -16.51 10.71 -8.96
N PRO A 164 -17.62 10.73 -8.22
CA PRO A 164 -17.72 11.45 -6.96
C PRO A 164 -16.79 10.84 -5.89
N LEU A 165 -16.35 11.65 -4.91
CA LEU A 165 -15.37 11.20 -3.90
C LEU A 165 -15.89 10.08 -3.01
N GLU A 166 -17.20 9.98 -2.84
CA GLU A 166 -17.88 8.94 -2.06
C GLU A 166 -17.68 7.55 -2.66
N GLU A 167 -17.34 7.45 -3.95
CA GLU A 167 -17.11 6.17 -4.63
C GLU A 167 -15.67 5.65 -4.49
N ILE A 168 -14.72 6.51 -4.05
CA ILE A 168 -13.31 6.14 -3.89
C ILE A 168 -13.13 4.89 -3.02
N PRO A 169 -13.76 4.74 -1.84
CA PRO A 169 -13.57 3.58 -0.98
C PRO A 169 -14.04 2.27 -1.65
N PHE A 170 -15.14 2.31 -2.40
CA PHE A 170 -15.68 1.13 -3.07
C PHE A 170 -14.76 0.65 -4.18
N VAL A 171 -14.27 1.57 -5.03
CA VAL A 171 -13.32 1.21 -6.08
C VAL A 171 -12.02 0.70 -5.48
N MET A 172 -11.49 1.32 -4.43
CA MET A 172 -10.26 0.85 -3.75
C MET A 172 -10.40 -0.59 -3.23
N ARG A 173 -11.54 -0.90 -2.59
CA ARG A 173 -11.86 -2.23 -2.06
C ARG A 173 -12.03 -3.25 -3.18
N ALA A 174 -12.66 -2.88 -4.29
CA ALA A 174 -12.80 -3.72 -5.49
C ALA A 174 -11.43 -4.06 -6.11
N MET A 175 -10.49 -3.10 -6.10
CA MET A 175 -9.10 -3.30 -6.53
C MET A 175 -8.23 -4.10 -5.53
N GLY A 176 -8.83 -4.70 -4.50
CA GLY A 176 -8.15 -5.52 -3.49
C GLY A 176 -7.36 -4.73 -2.44
N PHE A 177 -7.59 -3.41 -2.32
CA PHE A 177 -7.03 -2.60 -1.24
C PHE A 177 -8.11 -2.23 -0.22
N TYR A 178 -7.91 -2.63 1.03
CA TYR A 178 -8.85 -2.41 2.13
C TYR A 178 -8.32 -1.32 3.08
N PRO A 179 -8.55 -0.03 2.80
CA PRO A 179 -8.20 1.05 3.71
C PRO A 179 -9.10 1.05 4.94
N SER A 180 -8.56 1.52 6.07
CA SER A 180 -9.36 1.81 7.27
C SER A 180 -10.15 3.12 7.07
N GLU A 181 -11.16 3.38 7.89
CA GLU A 181 -11.95 4.61 7.82
C GLU A 181 -11.10 5.87 8.00
N GLU A 182 -10.09 5.86 8.89
CA GLU A 182 -9.11 6.95 9.00
C GLU A 182 -8.36 7.18 7.66
N LYS A 183 -7.97 6.10 6.97
CA LYS A 183 -7.27 6.21 5.68
C LYS A 183 -8.21 6.69 4.58
N ILE A 184 -9.47 6.26 4.60
CA ILE A 184 -10.50 6.74 3.67
C ILE A 184 -10.69 8.25 3.84
N GLU A 185 -10.78 8.72 5.09
CA GLU A 185 -10.89 10.15 5.38
C GLU A 185 -9.64 10.92 4.90
N ASP A 186 -8.43 10.40 5.18
CA ASP A 186 -7.17 10.95 4.67
C ASP A 186 -7.18 11.06 3.13
N MET A 187 -7.64 10.02 2.42
CA MET A 187 -7.71 9.98 0.96
C MET A 187 -8.71 10.99 0.38
N ILE A 188 -9.92 11.03 0.95
CA ILE A 188 -10.96 11.97 0.53
C ILE A 188 -10.48 13.41 0.78
N ASN A 189 -9.89 13.69 1.94
CA ASN A 189 -9.35 15.00 2.27
C ASN A 189 -8.19 15.39 1.34
N GLU A 190 -7.29 14.46 1.02
CA GLU A 190 -6.19 14.70 0.07
C GLU A 190 -6.71 15.17 -1.29
N VAL A 191 -7.74 14.50 -1.84
CA VAL A 191 -8.33 14.87 -3.14
C VAL A 191 -9.13 16.15 -3.02
N LYS A 192 -9.97 16.27 -1.99
CA LYS A 192 -10.85 17.43 -1.76
C LYS A 192 -10.09 18.75 -1.65
N PHE A 193 -8.91 18.72 -1.03
CA PHE A 193 -8.07 19.91 -0.83
C PHE A 193 -6.90 20.01 -1.81
N SER A 194 -6.83 19.15 -2.83
CA SER A 194 -5.73 19.10 -3.81
C SER A 194 -5.46 20.46 -4.47
N GLU A 195 -6.50 21.13 -4.95
CA GLU A 195 -6.42 22.44 -5.62
C GLU A 195 -6.73 23.62 -4.69
N TYR A 196 -7.03 23.36 -3.41
CA TYR A 196 -7.54 24.38 -2.50
C TYR A 196 -6.52 25.49 -2.22
N ALA A 197 -5.23 25.14 -2.18
CA ALA A 197 -4.16 26.12 -1.96
C ALA A 197 -4.04 27.14 -3.09
N ASP A 198 -4.32 26.73 -4.33
CA ASP A 198 -4.12 27.56 -5.52
C ASP A 198 -5.42 28.24 -5.96
N THR A 199 -6.56 27.54 -5.86
CA THR A 199 -7.86 28.01 -6.38
C THR A 199 -8.83 28.47 -5.29
N GLY A 200 -8.59 28.07 -4.03
CA GLY A 200 -9.53 28.26 -2.91
C GLY A 200 -10.82 27.44 -3.01
N LYS A 201 -10.94 26.54 -4.00
CA LYS A 201 -12.12 25.69 -4.20
C LYS A 201 -11.84 24.26 -3.75
N GLN A 202 -12.89 23.60 -3.27
CA GLN A 202 -12.85 22.18 -2.94
C GLN A 202 -13.22 21.38 -4.17
N VAL A 203 -12.47 20.30 -4.40
CA VAL A 203 -12.74 19.34 -5.46
C VAL A 203 -13.74 18.31 -4.92
N THR A 204 -14.73 17.95 -5.73
CA THR A 204 -15.79 17.00 -5.38
C THR A 204 -15.81 15.75 -6.26
N GLU A 205 -14.97 15.72 -7.29
CA GLU A 205 -14.91 14.64 -8.28
C GLU A 205 -13.46 14.32 -8.60
N ILE A 206 -13.16 13.07 -8.93
CA ILE A 206 -11.82 12.61 -9.29
C ILE A 206 -11.84 11.93 -10.65
N ASN A 207 -10.82 12.18 -11.47
CA ASN A 207 -10.63 11.49 -12.75
C ASN A 207 -9.85 10.17 -12.58
N LEU A 208 -9.89 9.31 -13.59
CA LEU A 208 -9.22 8.01 -13.57
C LEU A 208 -7.70 8.12 -13.30
N GLY A 209 -7.03 9.10 -13.92
CA GLY A 209 -5.58 9.26 -13.79
C GLY A 209 -5.13 9.63 -12.38
N ASP A 210 -5.82 10.58 -11.76
CA ASP A 210 -5.55 11.00 -10.38
C ASP A 210 -5.98 9.93 -9.38
N PHE A 211 -7.04 9.16 -9.69
CA PHE A 211 -7.40 7.98 -8.91
C PHE A 211 -6.28 6.93 -8.92
N ILE A 212 -5.65 6.66 -10.08
CA ILE A 212 -4.52 5.71 -10.17
C ILE A 212 -3.34 6.19 -9.31
N LYS A 213 -3.02 7.50 -9.35
CA LYS A 213 -1.98 8.07 -8.48
C LYS A 213 -2.35 7.89 -7.00
N LEU A 214 -3.59 8.18 -6.63
CA LEU A 214 -4.09 8.00 -5.26
C LEU A 214 -3.99 6.53 -4.83
N TYR A 215 -4.42 5.59 -5.69
CA TYR A 215 -4.36 4.15 -5.44
C TYR A 215 -2.92 3.70 -5.18
N ILE A 216 -1.98 4.01 -6.09
CA ILE A 216 -0.57 3.61 -5.96
C ILE A 216 0.06 4.20 -4.69
N ASN A 217 -0.26 5.45 -4.37
CA ASN A 217 0.32 6.16 -3.24
C ASN A 217 -0.17 5.66 -1.88
N HIS A 218 -1.42 5.22 -1.79
CA HIS A 218 -2.02 4.69 -0.57
C HIS A 218 -1.91 3.16 -0.46
N ARG A 219 -1.70 2.44 -1.57
CA ARG A 219 -1.48 1.00 -1.60
C ARG A 219 -0.28 0.66 -0.69
N PRO A 220 -0.44 -0.27 0.28
CA PRO A 220 0.66 -0.67 1.14
C PRO A 220 1.79 -1.27 0.30
N ALA A 221 2.99 -0.69 0.43
CA ALA A 221 4.19 -1.22 -0.25
C ALA A 221 4.51 -2.67 0.16
N PHE A 222 4.09 -3.07 1.36
CA PHE A 222 4.25 -4.42 1.88
C PHE A 222 2.88 -4.96 2.28
N GLY A 223 2.48 -6.06 1.65
CA GLY A 223 1.26 -6.77 1.99
C GLY A 223 1.26 -7.35 3.42
N LEU A 224 0.13 -7.96 3.76
CA LEU A 224 0.01 -8.82 4.93
C LEU A 224 0.83 -10.09 4.67
N SER A 225 1.70 -10.45 5.61
CA SER A 225 2.45 -11.70 5.55
C SER A 225 1.97 -12.63 6.63
N MET A 226 1.99 -13.94 6.36
CA MET A 226 1.62 -14.96 7.35
C MET A 226 2.41 -14.79 8.66
N LYS A 227 3.69 -14.40 8.57
CA LYS A 227 4.54 -14.10 9.72
C LYS A 227 3.98 -12.97 10.61
N LYS A 228 3.36 -11.94 10.02
CA LYS A 228 2.72 -10.85 10.79
C LYS A 228 1.45 -11.35 11.49
N ILE A 229 0.66 -12.18 10.82
CA ILE A 229 -0.56 -12.78 11.39
C ILE A 229 -0.19 -13.71 12.56
N GLN A 230 0.75 -14.62 12.35
CA GLN A 230 1.25 -15.51 13.41
C GLN A 230 1.80 -14.72 14.61
N ARG A 231 2.54 -13.63 14.37
CA ARG A 231 3.00 -12.76 15.45
C ARG A 231 1.85 -12.07 16.20
N ALA A 232 0.77 -11.70 15.52
CA ALA A 232 -0.41 -11.15 16.18
C ALA A 232 -1.07 -12.20 17.09
N PHE A 233 -1.22 -13.45 16.62
CA PHE A 233 -1.72 -14.56 17.43
C PHE A 233 -0.80 -14.91 18.61
N GLN A 234 0.52 -14.77 18.45
CA GLN A 234 1.46 -14.92 19.58
C GLN A 234 1.28 -13.86 20.67
N VAL A 235 0.82 -12.65 20.32
CA VAL A 235 0.64 -11.54 21.26
C VAL A 235 -0.76 -11.55 21.87
N LEU A 236 -1.78 -11.90 21.10
CA LEU A 236 -3.19 -11.82 21.49
C LEU A 236 -3.73 -13.16 22.02
N GLY A 237 -3.16 -14.29 21.57
CA GLY A 237 -3.63 -15.63 21.90
C GLY A 237 -2.98 -16.25 23.13
N TYR A 238 -3.58 -17.32 23.60
CA TYR A 238 -3.08 -18.18 24.68
C TYR A 238 -2.56 -19.51 24.12
N ASP A 239 -1.80 -20.24 24.93
CA ASP A 239 -1.33 -21.58 24.58
C ASP A 239 -2.45 -22.59 24.85
N ASN A 240 -2.91 -23.32 23.82
CA ASN A 240 -3.82 -24.43 24.00
C ASN A 240 -3.11 -25.66 24.59
N GLU A 241 -3.86 -26.75 24.80
CA GLU A 241 -3.33 -28.01 25.33
C GLU A 241 -2.19 -28.62 24.47
N ASN A 242 -2.16 -28.29 23.18
CA ASN A 242 -1.14 -28.72 22.22
C ASN A 242 0.06 -27.76 22.15
N GLY A 243 0.06 -26.66 22.91
CA GLY A 243 1.10 -25.62 22.88
C GLY A 243 1.03 -24.70 21.65
N GLU A 244 -0.09 -24.70 20.93
CA GLU A 244 -0.35 -23.79 19.81
C GLU A 244 -0.96 -22.48 20.31
N LYS A 245 -0.65 -21.38 19.62
CA LYS A 245 -1.20 -20.06 19.93
C LYS A 245 -2.57 -19.89 19.29
N VAL A 246 -3.61 -19.88 20.13
CA VAL A 246 -5.01 -19.77 19.72
C VAL A 246 -5.70 -18.55 20.35
N ILE A 247 -6.75 -18.06 19.71
CA ILE A 247 -7.65 -17.06 20.26
C ILE A 247 -9.03 -17.69 20.37
N ASP A 248 -9.67 -17.52 21.53
CA ASP A 248 -11.07 -17.93 21.72
C ASP A 248 -11.99 -17.10 20.83
N ARG A 249 -13.03 -17.72 20.27
CA ARG A 249 -14.01 -17.04 19.41
C ARG A 249 -14.61 -15.80 20.05
N GLY A 250 -15.05 -15.89 21.30
CA GLY A 250 -15.65 -14.77 22.03
C GLY A 250 -14.66 -13.63 22.21
N ASP A 251 -13.41 -13.97 22.54
CA ASP A 251 -12.33 -12.99 22.66
C ASP A 251 -11.98 -12.36 21.31
N LEU A 252 -11.96 -13.12 20.21
CA LEU A 252 -11.71 -12.58 18.87
C LEU A 252 -12.77 -11.57 18.46
N LEU A 253 -14.06 -11.90 18.63
CA LEU A 253 -15.17 -11.01 18.32
C LEU A 253 -15.11 -9.74 19.18
N LEU A 254 -14.82 -9.90 20.47
CA LEU A 254 -14.66 -8.77 21.39
C LEU A 254 -13.48 -7.88 21.01
N LEU A 255 -12.36 -8.47 20.60
CA LEU A 255 -11.18 -7.75 20.15
C LEU A 255 -11.47 -6.96 18.87
N LEU A 256 -12.19 -7.54 17.91
CA LEU A 256 -12.57 -6.85 16.66
C LEU A 256 -13.51 -5.66 16.92
N GLN A 257 -14.42 -5.77 17.88
CA GLN A 257 -15.34 -4.67 18.22
C GLN A 257 -14.67 -3.55 19.04
N ARG A 258 -13.74 -3.91 19.94
CA ARG A 258 -13.16 -2.97 20.91
C ARG A 258 -11.81 -2.39 20.50
N ARG A 259 -11.05 -3.06 19.65
CA ARG A 259 -9.69 -2.64 19.28
C ARG A 259 -9.61 -2.24 17.82
N GLY A 260 -9.23 -0.99 17.58
CA GLY A 260 -9.17 -0.40 16.25
C GLY A 260 -10.33 0.55 16.04
N GLU A 261 -10.82 0.60 14.81
CA GLU A 261 -12.04 1.35 14.48
C GLU A 261 -13.25 0.62 15.08
N HIS A 262 -14.16 1.39 15.67
CA HIS A 262 -15.31 0.83 16.36
C HIS A 262 -16.23 0.15 15.34
N MET A 263 -16.44 -1.16 15.52
CA MET A 263 -17.35 -1.97 14.70
C MET A 263 -18.54 -2.40 15.55
N THR A 264 -19.74 -2.14 15.05
CA THR A 264 -20.98 -2.59 15.70
C THR A 264 -21.16 -4.11 15.54
N GLU A 265 -22.00 -4.71 16.40
CA GLU A 265 -22.32 -6.14 16.30
C GLU A 265 -22.96 -6.49 14.93
N GLU A 266 -23.79 -5.58 14.40
CA GLU A 266 -24.45 -5.73 13.09
C GLU A 266 -23.45 -5.69 11.93
N GLU A 267 -22.49 -4.75 11.95
CA GLU A 267 -21.43 -4.67 10.94
C GLU A 267 -20.53 -5.91 10.97
N LEU A 268 -20.13 -6.36 12.16
CA LEU A 268 -19.31 -7.55 12.32
C LEU A 268 -20.01 -8.79 11.78
N ALA A 269 -21.30 -8.95 12.11
CA ALA A 269 -22.13 -10.02 11.60
C ALA A 269 -22.24 -9.99 10.06
N ALA A 270 -22.47 -8.81 9.48
CA ALA A 270 -22.55 -8.66 8.03
C ALA A 270 -21.23 -9.04 7.35
N CYS A 271 -20.09 -8.57 7.87
CA CYS A 271 -18.76 -8.91 7.36
C CYS A 271 -18.50 -10.42 7.40
N LEU A 272 -18.79 -11.08 8.52
CA LEU A 272 -18.58 -12.53 8.66
C LEU A 272 -19.51 -13.33 7.75
N THR A 273 -20.76 -12.92 7.59
CA THR A 273 -21.72 -13.57 6.68
C THR A 273 -21.26 -13.50 5.23
N THR A 274 -20.71 -12.36 4.81
CA THR A 274 -20.13 -12.20 3.47
C THR A 274 -18.84 -13.02 3.30
N LEU A 275 -17.93 -13.00 4.28
CA LEU A 275 -16.67 -13.76 4.22
C LEU A 275 -16.88 -15.27 4.19
N LEU A 276 -17.90 -15.77 4.91
CA LEU A 276 -18.28 -17.19 4.91
C LEU A 276 -19.12 -17.58 3.68
N GLY A 277 -19.35 -16.66 2.73
CA GLY A 277 -19.99 -16.95 1.45
C GLY A 277 -21.50 -17.17 1.50
N MET A 278 -22.17 -16.71 2.56
CA MET A 278 -23.59 -16.97 2.80
C MET A 278 -24.53 -15.89 2.24
N ASN A 279 -23.96 -14.76 1.81
CA ASN A 279 -24.65 -13.70 1.06
C ASN A 279 -24.22 -13.73 -0.41
N PRO A 280 -25.00 -14.35 -1.31
CA PRO A 280 -24.65 -14.43 -2.74
C PRO A 280 -24.71 -13.08 -3.46
N GLU A 281 -25.40 -12.09 -2.89
CA GLU A 281 -25.54 -10.73 -3.45
C GLU A 281 -24.40 -9.76 -3.03
N GLY A 282 -23.48 -10.20 -2.16
CA GLY A 282 -22.40 -9.35 -1.63
C GLY A 282 -22.75 -8.60 -0.35
N GLY A 283 -21.83 -7.78 0.15
CA GLY A 283 -21.99 -7.03 1.41
C GLY A 283 -23.01 -5.87 1.31
N THR A 284 -23.28 -5.20 2.44
CA THR A 284 -24.24 -4.08 2.63
C THR A 284 -23.96 -2.80 1.80
N ALA A 285 -23.01 -2.85 0.87
CA ALA A 285 -22.70 -1.73 -0.02
C ALA A 285 -23.83 -1.48 -1.05
N GLU A 286 -24.68 -2.47 -1.32
CA GLU A 286 -25.88 -2.28 -2.14
C GLU A 286 -27.05 -1.77 -1.26
N PRO A 287 -28.00 -0.96 -1.78
CA PRO A 287 -29.15 -0.46 -1.02
C PRO A 287 -30.15 -1.54 -0.52
N GLY A 288 -29.82 -2.82 -0.67
CA GLY A 288 -30.61 -3.94 -0.19
C GLY A 288 -30.51 -4.11 1.32
N THR A 289 -31.64 -4.35 1.97
CA THR A 289 -31.69 -4.75 3.37
C THR A 289 -30.98 -6.09 3.53
N CYS A 290 -29.81 -6.10 4.18
CA CYS A 290 -29.19 -7.33 4.63
C CYS A 290 -30.04 -7.91 5.76
N ASP A 291 -30.70 -9.05 5.53
CA ASP A 291 -31.43 -9.77 6.56
C ASP A 291 -30.44 -10.35 7.59
N THR A 292 -30.18 -9.60 8.66
CA THR A 292 -29.30 -10.00 9.77
C THR A 292 -29.93 -11.05 10.69
N SER A 293 -31.14 -11.50 10.40
CA SER A 293 -31.95 -12.44 11.21
C SER A 293 -31.25 -13.80 11.47
N GLY A 294 -30.29 -14.20 10.61
CA GLY A 294 -29.50 -15.42 10.78
C GLY A 294 -28.14 -15.24 11.48
N ALA A 295 -27.68 -14.01 11.70
CA ALA A 295 -26.30 -13.72 12.12
C ALA A 295 -25.85 -14.42 13.41
N ALA A 296 -26.75 -14.55 14.39
CA ALA A 296 -26.44 -15.17 15.68
C ALA A 296 -26.15 -16.68 15.57
N ALA A 297 -26.84 -17.40 14.67
CA ALA A 297 -26.58 -18.82 14.41
C ALA A 297 -25.29 -19.02 13.62
N LEU A 298 -24.86 -18.02 12.85
CA LEU A 298 -23.68 -18.08 11.98
C LEU A 298 -22.37 -17.83 12.74
N LEU A 299 -22.43 -17.13 13.87
CA LEU A 299 -21.30 -17.04 14.80
C LEU A 299 -20.97 -18.41 15.42
N GLU A 300 -21.90 -19.37 15.42
CA GLU A 300 -21.67 -20.73 15.92
C GLU A 300 -20.82 -21.60 14.97
N GLU A 301 -20.79 -21.29 13.66
CA GLU A 301 -20.00 -22.00 12.65
C GLU A 301 -18.49 -21.72 12.74
N ILE A 302 -18.11 -20.64 13.45
CA ILE A 302 -16.71 -20.34 13.73
C ILE A 302 -16.24 -21.25 14.87
N PRO A 303 -15.09 -21.96 14.72
CA PRO A 303 -14.50 -22.77 15.78
C PRO A 303 -14.30 -22.01 17.09
N GLU A 304 -14.44 -22.69 18.23
CA GLU A 304 -14.20 -22.09 19.55
C GLU A 304 -12.74 -21.62 19.71
N GLU A 305 -11.77 -22.43 19.26
CA GLU A 305 -10.36 -22.07 19.20
C GLU A 305 -9.93 -21.77 17.76
N ILE A 306 -9.37 -20.58 17.53
CA ILE A 306 -8.95 -20.12 16.21
C ILE A 306 -7.43 -20.02 16.18
N THR A 307 -6.79 -20.75 15.27
CA THR A 307 -5.35 -20.61 14.95
C THR A 307 -5.11 -19.55 13.87
N ALA A 308 -3.87 -19.09 13.73
CA ALA A 308 -3.50 -18.15 12.68
C ALA A 308 -3.76 -18.71 11.26
N GLU A 309 -3.52 -20.01 11.07
CA GLU A 309 -3.72 -20.74 9.82
C GLU A 309 -5.21 -20.84 9.49
N MET A 310 -6.04 -21.23 10.46
CA MET A 310 -7.50 -21.30 10.30
C MET A 310 -8.08 -19.92 10.01
N PHE A 311 -7.65 -18.88 10.72
CA PHE A 311 -8.09 -17.51 10.46
C PHE A 311 -7.76 -17.06 9.03
N THR A 312 -6.55 -17.37 8.56
CA THR A 312 -6.09 -16.94 7.24
C THR A 312 -6.82 -17.68 6.10
N ALA A 313 -6.95 -19.00 6.19
CA ALA A 313 -7.58 -19.79 5.14
C ALA A 313 -9.12 -19.79 5.19
N ASN A 314 -9.70 -20.01 6.37
CA ASN A 314 -11.13 -20.29 6.50
C ASN A 314 -11.96 -19.02 6.67
N ILE A 315 -11.40 -17.97 7.29
CA ILE A 315 -12.12 -16.72 7.54
C ILE A 315 -11.76 -15.67 6.49
N LEU A 316 -10.47 -15.43 6.24
CA LEU A 316 -10.04 -14.42 5.27
C LEU A 316 -10.00 -14.92 3.82
N GLY A 317 -10.03 -16.23 3.59
CA GLY A 317 -9.92 -16.82 2.25
C GLY A 317 -8.57 -16.53 1.57
N LEU A 318 -7.53 -16.20 2.33
CA LEU A 318 -6.22 -15.85 1.77
C LEU A 318 -5.41 -17.13 1.51
N PRO A 319 -4.68 -17.22 0.38
CA PRO A 319 -3.84 -18.37 0.09
C PRO A 319 -2.74 -18.48 1.14
N ILE A 320 -2.67 -19.62 1.83
CA ILE A 320 -1.55 -19.93 2.72
C ILE A 320 -0.33 -20.20 1.84
N PRO A 321 0.77 -19.44 1.97
CA PRO A 321 2.00 -19.75 1.24
C PRO A 321 2.50 -21.13 1.69
N GLU A 322 2.70 -22.04 0.74
CA GLU A 322 3.29 -23.34 1.04
C GLU A 322 4.63 -23.15 1.77
N PRO A 323 4.94 -23.95 2.81
CA PRO A 323 6.22 -23.87 3.47
C PRO A 323 7.31 -24.12 2.41
N GLU A 324 8.26 -23.19 2.29
CA GLU A 324 9.40 -23.30 1.38
C GLU A 324 10.12 -24.62 1.66
N LYS A 325 9.81 -25.66 0.87
CA LYS A 325 10.64 -26.85 0.79
C LYS A 325 11.97 -26.39 0.21
N ASN A 326 12.99 -26.33 1.07
CA ASN A 326 14.41 -26.24 0.76
C ASN A 326 14.72 -26.26 -0.75
N ARG A 327 14.82 -25.08 -1.38
CA ARG A 327 15.42 -24.91 -2.71
C ARG A 327 16.94 -25.04 -2.60
N THR A 328 17.41 -26.21 -2.16
CA THR A 328 18.84 -26.55 -2.07
C THR A 328 19.23 -27.70 -2.97
N GLU A 329 18.44 -28.05 -3.97
CA GLU A 329 18.83 -28.98 -5.03
C GLU A 329 18.25 -28.50 -6.37
N LYS A 330 19.08 -28.46 -7.42
CA LYS A 330 18.88 -27.88 -8.77
C LYS A 330 19.36 -26.44 -9.00
N ARG A 331 20.53 -26.10 -8.46
CA ARG A 331 21.47 -25.20 -9.15
C ARG A 331 22.82 -25.92 -9.29
N ASP A 332 22.85 -26.89 -10.18
CA ASP A 332 24.05 -27.30 -10.89
C ASP A 332 23.57 -27.95 -12.20
N GLU A 333 24.31 -27.69 -13.29
CA GLU A 333 24.01 -28.08 -14.67
C GLU A 333 23.10 -27.13 -15.49
N SER A 334 23.57 -25.91 -15.77
CA SER A 334 23.44 -25.29 -17.11
C SER A 334 24.23 -23.98 -17.25
N LEU A 335 25.54 -24.04 -17.05
CA LEU A 335 26.46 -23.02 -17.57
C LEU A 335 27.72 -23.70 -18.11
N ILE A 336 27.59 -24.41 -19.23
CA ILE A 336 28.72 -24.65 -20.12
C ILE A 336 28.70 -23.51 -21.14
N HIS A 337 29.69 -22.65 -21.00
CA HIS A 337 30.06 -21.63 -21.95
C HIS A 337 30.66 -22.32 -23.18
N GLU A 338 29.98 -22.28 -24.33
CA GLU A 338 30.66 -22.38 -25.62
C GLU A 338 30.68 -20.99 -26.25
N GLY A 339 31.88 -20.46 -26.44
CA GLY A 339 32.10 -19.35 -27.34
C GLY A 339 32.47 -19.88 -28.72
N SER A 340 32.06 -19.17 -29.78
CA SER A 340 32.88 -18.80 -30.94
C SER A 340 32.01 -18.11 -31.99
N GLU A 341 32.55 -17.02 -32.55
CA GLU A 341 32.41 -16.58 -33.96
C GLU A 341 30.99 -16.14 -34.42
N LEU A 342 30.75 -14.91 -34.89
CA LEU A 342 31.49 -13.98 -35.75
C LEU A 342 31.08 -12.53 -35.47
#